data_AF-A0A961F683-F1
#
_entry.id   AF-A0A961F683-F1
#
_cell.length_a   1.000
_cell.length_b   1.000
_cell.length_c   1.000
_cell.angle_alpha   90.00
_cell.angle_beta   90.00
_cell.angle_gamma   90.00
#
_symmetry.space_group_name_H-M   'P 1'
#
loop_
_entity.id
_entity.type
_entity.pdbx_description
1 polymer ?
#
loop_
_entity_poly.entity_id
_entity_poly.type
_entity_poly.pdbx_seq_one_letter_code
_entity_poly.pdbx_strand_id
1 'polypeptide(L)' 'MIPGPRNLITDVPGLLVGNAEDAALKSGATVLTALAPFTASVQVMGGAPGSRETDLLAPDKSVARIDA' A
#
# COMPACT_ATOMS: atom_id res chain seq x y z
N MET A 1 14.89 17.51 -10.79
CA MET A 1 14.66 16.07 -10.51
C MET A 1 14.39 15.36 -11.82
N ILE A 2 14.86 14.13 -12.00
CA ILE A 2 14.55 13.32 -13.18
C ILE A 2 13.65 12.17 -12.69
N PRO A 3 12.39 12.07 -13.16
CA PRO A 3 11.49 10.99 -12.74
C PRO A 3 11.94 9.63 -13.31
N GLY A 4 11.37 8.57 -12.76
CA GLY A 4 11.48 7.23 -13.34
C GLY A 4 10.88 7.15 -14.75
N PRO A 5 11.13 6.06 -15.48
CA PRO A 5 10.77 5.93 -16.89
C PRO A 5 9.27 6.02 -17.15
N ARG A 6 8.42 5.58 -16.20
CA ARG A 6 6.96 5.74 -16.30
C ARG A 6 6.44 6.91 -15.47
N ASN A 7 7.26 7.43 -14.55
CA ASN A 7 6.84 8.38 -13.53
C ASN A 7 5.68 7.82 -12.69
N LEU A 8 5.76 6.52 -12.34
CA LEU A 8 4.76 5.79 -11.57
C LEU A 8 5.42 5.05 -10.40
N ILE A 9 4.64 4.69 -9.37
CA ILE A 9 5.15 3.91 -8.24
C ILE A 9 5.66 2.52 -8.67
N THR A 10 5.10 1.97 -9.74
CA THR A 10 5.52 0.69 -10.36
C THR A 10 6.85 0.79 -11.13
N ASP A 11 7.51 1.95 -11.12
CA ASP A 11 8.93 2.05 -11.49
C ASP A 11 9.83 1.34 -10.47
N VAL A 12 9.33 1.06 -9.25
CA VAL A 12 9.97 0.16 -8.29
C VAL A 12 9.82 -1.29 -8.76
N PRO A 13 10.91 -2.01 -9.08
CA PRO A 13 10.81 -3.38 -9.59
C PRO A 13 10.10 -4.33 -8.62
N GLY A 14 9.17 -5.12 -9.14
CA GLY A 14 8.42 -6.10 -8.36
C GLY A 14 7.21 -5.55 -7.60
N LEU A 15 7.00 -4.23 -7.55
CA LEU A 15 5.80 -3.61 -7.00
C LEU A 15 4.67 -3.60 -8.05
N LEU A 16 3.47 -3.97 -7.63
CA LEU A 16 2.28 -4.13 -8.45
C LEU A 16 1.13 -3.30 -7.87
N VAL A 17 0.21 -2.86 -8.75
CA VAL A 17 -1.00 -2.11 -8.37
C VAL A 17 -2.20 -2.76 -9.04
N GLY A 18 -3.25 -3.06 -8.27
CA GLY A 18 -4.53 -3.54 -8.75
C GLY A 18 -5.65 -2.58 -8.39
N ASN A 19 -6.62 -2.38 -9.30
CA ASN A 19 -7.80 -1.54 -9.08
C ASN A 19 -9.06 -2.32 -9.45
N ALA A 20 -10.11 -2.16 -8.66
CA ALA A 20 -11.46 -2.64 -8.95
C ALA A 20 -12.47 -1.55 -8.56
N GLU A 21 -13.48 -1.32 -9.39
CA GLU A 21 -14.46 -0.24 -9.20
C GLU A 21 -15.89 -0.65 -9.56
N ASP A 22 -16.85 0.02 -8.93
CA ASP A 22 -18.28 0.00 -9.26
C ASP A 22 -18.72 1.44 -9.57
N ALA A 23 -18.99 1.70 -10.84
CA ALA A 23 -19.38 3.02 -11.33
C ALA A 23 -20.80 3.44 -10.89
N ALA A 24 -21.70 2.48 -10.65
CA ALA A 24 -23.07 2.77 -10.21
C ALA A 24 -23.08 3.21 -8.74
N LEU A 25 -22.33 2.50 -7.89
CA LEU A 25 -22.17 2.84 -6.47
C LEU A 25 -21.23 4.03 -6.25
N LYS A 26 -20.37 4.33 -7.24
CA LYS A 26 -19.27 5.31 -7.15
C LYS A 26 -18.27 4.93 -6.05
N SER A 27 -17.85 3.66 -6.08
CA SER A 27 -16.92 3.10 -5.11
C SER A 27 -15.88 2.23 -5.80
N GLY A 28 -14.81 1.88 -5.07
CA GLY A 28 -13.75 1.04 -5.58
C GLY A 28 -12.68 0.78 -4.53
N ALA A 29 -11.70 -0.03 -4.89
CA ALA A 29 -10.55 -0.34 -4.07
C ALA A 29 -9.28 -0.38 -4.92
N THR A 30 -8.18 0.09 -4.32
CA THR A 30 -6.84 -0.01 -4.87
C THR A 30 -6.00 -0.84 -3.92
N VAL A 31 -5.26 -1.80 -4.45
CA VAL A 31 -4.33 -2.65 -3.70
C VAL A 31 -2.93 -2.45 -4.26
N LEU A 32 -1.97 -2.23 -3.35
CA LEU A 32 -0.55 -2.35 -3.66
C LEU A 32 -0.11 -3.73 -3.20
N THR A 33 0.64 -4.44 -4.03
CA THR A 33 1.21 -5.74 -3.68
C THR A 33 2.56 -5.91 -4.38
N ALA A 34 3.24 -7.03 -4.17
CA ALA A 34 4.52 -7.29 -4.81
C ALA A 34 4.70 -8.77 -5.13
N LEU A 35 5.71 -9.07 -5.94
CA LEU A 35 6.08 -10.46 -6.28
C LEU A 35 6.58 -11.27 -5.07
N ALA A 36 6.92 -10.61 -3.96
CA ALA A 36 7.34 -11.22 -2.70
C ALA A 36 6.96 -10.31 -1.51
N PRO A 37 6.82 -10.85 -0.28
CA PRO A 37 6.53 -10.04 0.91
C PRO A 37 7.57 -8.92 1.11
N PHE A 38 7.11 -7.75 1.50
CA PHE A 38 7.93 -6.55 1.67
C PHE A 38 7.76 -5.93 3.06
N THR A 39 8.78 -5.21 3.51
CA THR A 39 8.75 -4.48 4.79
C THR A 39 7.86 -3.24 4.65
N ALA A 40 7.02 -3.00 5.65
CA ALA A 40 6.09 -1.88 5.67
C ALA A 40 6.01 -1.23 7.06
N SER A 41 5.64 0.04 7.08
CA SER A 41 5.37 0.84 8.28
C SER A 41 4.26 1.85 7.97
N VAL A 42 3.52 2.30 8.98
CA VAL A 42 2.41 3.26 8.79
C VAL A 42 2.52 4.44 9.74
N GLN A 43 2.17 5.63 9.24
CA GLN A 43 2.00 6.84 10.03
C GLN A 43 0.62 7.44 9.75
N VAL A 44 -0.23 7.50 10.78
CA VAL A 44 -1.57 8.09 10.69
C VAL A 44 -1.53 9.51 11.25
N MET A 45 -1.82 10.49 10.40
CA MET A 45 -1.76 11.92 10.78
C MET A 45 -3.14 12.54 11.05
N GLY A 46 -4.23 11.90 10.64
CA GLY A 46 -5.60 12.40 10.81
C GLY A 46 -6.17 12.08 12.20
N GLY A 47 -7.06 12.94 12.71
CA GLY A 47 -7.67 12.80 14.04
C GLY A 47 -8.84 11.81 14.16
N ALA A 48 -9.38 11.32 13.05
CA ALA A 48 -10.45 10.31 13.02
C ALA A 48 -10.19 9.29 11.89
N PRO A 49 -9.21 8.39 12.05
CA PRO A 49 -8.82 7.46 11.00
C PRO A 49 -9.80 6.27 10.87
N GLY A 50 -10.03 5.82 9.64
CA GLY A 50 -10.61 4.52 9.34
C GLY A 50 -9.52 3.57 8.85
N SER A 51 -8.88 2.86 9.78
CA SER A 51 -7.74 1.98 9.49
C SER A 51 -7.98 0.55 9.97
N ARG A 52 -7.16 -0.37 9.49
CA ARG A 52 -7.18 -1.79 9.86
C ARG A 52 -5.74 -2.32 9.91
N GLU A 53 -5.46 -3.23 10.85
CA GLU A 53 -4.16 -3.92 11.03
C GLU A 53 -2.91 -3.00 11.16
N THR A 54 -3.07 -1.75 11.60
CA THR A 54 -1.92 -0.81 11.71
C THR A 54 -0.93 -1.18 12.80
N ASP A 55 -1.38 -1.86 13.85
CA ASP A 55 -0.59 -2.10 15.05
C ASP A 55 0.61 -3.03 14.78
N LEU A 56 0.44 -4.00 13.88
CA LEU A 56 1.49 -4.96 13.51
C LEU A 56 2.58 -4.36 12.62
N LEU A 57 2.38 -3.13 12.11
CA LEU A 57 3.37 -2.42 11.31
C LEU A 57 4.35 -1.61 12.16
N ALA A 58 4.20 -1.62 13.49
CA ALA A 58 5.19 -1.03 14.38
C ALA A 58 6.47 -1.90 14.39
N PRO A 59 7.68 -1.30 14.34
CA PRO A 59 8.95 -2.04 14.18
C PRO A 59 9.26 -3.06 15.28
N ASP A 60 8.65 -2.92 16.46
CA ASP A 60 8.82 -3.80 17.62
C ASP A 60 7.88 -5.01 17.61
N LYS A 61 7.00 -5.14 16.60
CA LYS A 61 6.04 -6.25 16.50
C LYS A 61 6.60 -7.43 15.72
N SER A 62 5.90 -8.56 15.83
CA SER A 62 6.35 -9.86 15.33
C SER A 62 6.31 -10.01 13.81
N VAL A 63 5.54 -9.19 13.09
CA VAL A 63 5.39 -9.28 11.64
C VAL A 63 6.45 -8.42 10.95
N ALA A 64 7.40 -9.07 10.29
CA ALA A 64 8.50 -8.38 9.62
C ALA A 64 8.18 -7.92 8.18
N ARG A 65 7.23 -8.59 7.52
CA ARG A 65 6.87 -8.37 6.10
C ARG A 65 5.38 -8.65 5.86
N ILE A 66 4.80 -7.95 4.89
CA ILE A 66 3.41 -8.09 4.44
C ILE A 66 3.36 -8.30 2.91
N ASP A 67 2.23 -8.80 2.41
CA ASP A 67 2.01 -9.07 0.98
C ASP A 67 1.18 -7.98 0.27
N ALA A 68 0.26 -7.34 0.99
CA ALA A 68 -0.63 -6.29 0.50
C ALA A 68 -1.21 -5.46 1.66
#